data_AF-A0A3N5ETA8-F1
#
_entry.id   AF-A0A3N5ETA8-F1
#
_cell.length_a   1.000
_cell.length_b   1.000
_cell.length_c   1.000
_cell.angle_alpha   90.00
_cell.angle_beta   90.00
_cell.angle_gamma   90.00
#
_symmetry.space_group_name_H-M   'P 1'
#
loop_
_entity.id
_entity.type
_entity.pdbx_description
1 polymer ?
#
loop_
_entity_poly.entity_id
_entity_poly.type
_entity_poly.pdbx_seq_one_letter_code
_entity_poly.pdbx_strand_id
1 'polypeptide(L)' 'CIQDNGIGIETRHQSRIFGLFERLHPETYPGTGLGLALARRTIERMGGKIGVESEPGKGSCFWVELPSRHNLQPERYS' A
#
# COMPACT_ATOMS: atom_id res chain seq x y z
N CYS A 1 2.25 -0.01 -10.31
CA CYS A 1 0.97 0.45 -9.75
C CYS A 1 -0.10 -0.60 -10.04
N ILE A 2 -1.16 -0.65 -9.24
CA ILE A 2 -2.28 -1.59 -9.34
C ILE A 2 -3.56 -0.75 -9.34
N GLN A 3 -4.41 -0.90 -10.35
CA GLN A 3 -5.62 -0.08 -10.53
C GLN A 3 -6.89 -0.93 -10.38
N ASP A 4 -7.91 -0.34 -9.77
CA ASP A 4 -9.27 -0.86 -9.70
C ASP A 4 -10.28 0.16 -10.25
N ASN A 5 -11.44 -0.33 -10.68
CA ASN A 5 -12.57 0.50 -11.15
C ASN A 5 -13.71 0.52 -10.10
N GLY A 6 -13.37 0.40 -8.82
CA GLY A 6 -14.33 0.39 -7.72
C GLY A 6 -14.93 1.76 -7.42
N ILE A 7 -15.62 1.86 -6.28
CA ILE A 7 -16.27 3.11 -5.85
C ILE A 7 -15.29 4.25 -5.50
N GLY A 8 -13.99 3.97 -5.47
CA GLY A 8 -12.97 4.92 -5.02
C GLY A 8 -12.99 5.19 -3.50
N ILE A 9 -12.03 5.97 -3.04
CA ILE A 9 -11.75 6.23 -1.63
C ILE A 9 -11.61 7.73 -1.43
N GLU A 10 -12.43 8.30 -0.55
CA GLU A 10 -12.30 9.71 -0.19
C GLU A 10 -10.92 10.01 0.41
N THR A 11 -10.35 11.17 0.07
CA THR A 11 -9.00 11.60 0.49
C THR A 11 -8.78 11.47 2.01
N ARG A 12 -9.78 11.80 2.83
CA ARG A 12 -9.69 11.70 4.30
C ARG A 12 -9.52 10.27 4.82
N HIS A 13 -9.89 9.27 4.02
CA HIS A 13 -9.81 7.85 4.36
C HIS A 13 -8.57 7.17 3.78
N GLN A 14 -7.95 7.72 2.74
CA GLN A 14 -6.81 7.11 2.02
C GLN A 14 -5.62 6.77 2.93
N SER A 15 -5.27 7.61 3.91
CA SER A 15 -4.19 7.27 4.86
C SER A 15 -4.59 6.19 5.86
N ARG A 16 -5.89 6.10 6.17
CA ARG A 16 -6.46 5.17 7.16
C ARG A 16 -6.61 3.76 6.61
N ILE A 17 -6.75 3.57 5.29
CA ILE A 17 -6.93 2.24 4.68
C ILE A 17 -5.74 1.30 4.92
N PHE A 18 -4.56 1.86 5.21
CA PHE A 18 -3.36 1.11 5.58
C PHE A 18 -3.19 0.87 7.08
N GLY A 19 -4.14 1.33 7.89
CA GLY A 19 -4.18 1.06 9.33
C GLY A 19 -4.61 -0.37 9.63
N LEU A 20 -4.39 -0.80 10.86
CA LEU A 20 -5.05 -1.99 11.41
C LEU A 20 -6.54 -1.65 11.56
N PHE A 21 -7.40 -2.16 10.67
CA PHE A 21 -8.83 -2.13 10.94
C PHE A 21 -9.16 -3.24 11.94
N GLU A 22 -9.55 -2.86 13.14
CA GLU A 22 -10.38 -3.73 13.98
C GLU A 22 -11.73 -3.86 13.27
N ARG A 23 -12.09 -5.08 12.84
CA ARG A 23 -13.41 -5.31 12.25
C ARG A 23 -14.44 -5.19 13.36
N LEU A 24 -15.41 -4.29 13.17
CA LEU A 24 -16.58 -4.23 14.07
C LEU A 24 -17.65 -5.29 13.70
N HIS A 25 -17.66 -5.85 12.47
CA HIS A 25 -18.68 -6.84 12.03
C HIS A 25 -18.08 -7.90 11.06
N PRO A 26 -18.01 -9.20 11.45
CA PRO A 26 -17.30 -10.23 10.67
C PRO A 26 -17.96 -10.73 9.38
N GLU A 27 -19.26 -10.50 9.18
CA GLU A 27 -20.05 -11.38 8.28
C GLU A 27 -20.30 -10.87 6.85
N THR A 28 -20.05 -9.59 6.53
CA THR A 28 -20.60 -9.01 5.28
C THR A 28 -19.64 -9.00 4.07
N TYR A 29 -18.33 -9.20 4.22
CA TYR A 29 -17.38 -9.18 3.09
C TYR A 29 -16.21 -10.16 3.26
N PRO A 30 -15.78 -10.87 2.19
CA PRO A 30 -14.60 -11.75 2.24
C PRO A 30 -13.33 -10.90 2.35
N GLY A 31 -12.72 -10.89 3.53
CA GLY A 31 -11.42 -10.24 3.77
C GLY A 31 -11.23 -9.83 5.22
N THR A 32 -10.03 -10.08 5.76
CA THR A 32 -9.68 -9.70 7.15
C THR A 32 -9.44 -8.20 7.32
N GLY A 33 -9.38 -7.43 6.23
CA GLY A 33 -8.94 -6.02 6.26
C GLY A 33 -7.45 -5.84 6.61
N LEU A 34 -6.71 -6.94 6.80
CA LEU A 34 -5.30 -6.92 7.19
C LEU A 34 -4.33 -6.80 6.01
N GLY A 35 -4.80 -7.08 4.78
CA GLY A 35 -3.94 -7.18 3.60
C GLY A 35 -3.12 -5.90 3.34
N LEU A 36 -3.77 -4.73 3.37
CA LEU A 36 -3.10 -3.45 3.16
C LEU A 36 -2.19 -3.06 4.34
N ALA A 37 -2.58 -3.39 5.57
CA ALA A 37 -1.74 -3.14 6.75
C ALA A 37 -0.47 -3.99 6.71
N LEU A 38 -0.56 -5.25 6.28
CA LEU A 38 0.57 -6.14 6.10
C LEU A 38 1.47 -5.66 4.94
N ALA A 39 0.87 -5.30 3.81
CA ALA A 39 1.61 -4.77 2.66
C ALA A 39 2.42 -3.53 3.07
N ARG A 40 1.79 -2.59 3.79
CA ARG A 40 2.49 -1.41 4.32
C ARG A 40 3.66 -1.76 5.20
N ARG A 41 3.47 -2.64 6.19
CA ARG A 41 4.56 -3.10 7.08
C ARG A 41 5.71 -3.74 6.31
N THR A 42 5.40 -4.56 5.31
CA THR A 42 6.43 -5.24 4.49
C THR A 42 7.22 -4.21 3.68
N ILE A 43 6.55 -3.29 3.01
CA ILE A 43 7.20 -2.26 2.18
C ILE A 43 8.00 -1.28 3.04
N GLU A 44 7.48 -0.83 4.18
CA GLU A 44 8.21 0.02 5.13
C GLU A 44 9.46 -0.69 5.68
N ARG A 45 9.38 -2.00 5.99
CA ARG A 45 10.55 -2.81 6.39
C ARG A 45 11.62 -2.91 5.31
N MET A 46 11.23 -2.85 4.03
CA MET A 46 12.15 -2.82 2.90
C MET A 46 12.72 -1.41 2.62
N GLY A 47 12.42 -0.42 3.47
CA GLY A 47 12.82 0.97 3.28
C GLY A 47 12.04 1.68 2.16
N GLY A 48 10.91 1.10 1.75
CA GLY A 48 10.05 1.63 0.70
C GLY A 48 8.90 2.48 1.23
N LYS A 49 8.04 2.89 0.29
CA LYS A 49 6.80 3.61 0.55
C LYS A 49 5.65 2.92 -0.17
N ILE A 50 4.46 3.02 0.38
CA ILE A 50 3.22 2.55 -0.23
C ILE A 50 2.21 3.68 -0.17
N GLY A 51 1.34 3.76 -1.17
CA GLY A 51 0.26 4.74 -1.18
C GLY A 51 -0.87 4.35 -2.11
N VAL A 52 -1.85 5.25 -2.17
CA VAL A 52 -3.01 5.15 -3.05
C VAL A 52 -3.30 6.52 -3.64
N GLU A 53 -3.71 6.54 -4.89
CA GLU A 53 -4.37 7.68 -5.53
C GLU A 53 -5.78 7.23 -5.87
N SER A 54 -6.79 7.94 -5.40
CA SER A 54 -8.18 7.54 -5.61
C SER A 54 -9.11 8.73 -5.61
N GLU A 55 -10.19 8.62 -6.39
CA GLU A 55 -11.27 9.58 -6.43
C GLU A 55 -12.61 8.83 -6.33
N PRO A 56 -13.55 9.28 -5.49
CA PRO A 56 -14.88 8.68 -5.40
C PRO A 56 -15.55 8.57 -6.79
N GLY A 57 -16.04 7.38 -7.12
CA GLY A 57 -16.67 7.06 -8.39
C GLY A 57 -15.71 6.78 -9.55
N LYS A 58 -14.39 6.90 -9.39
CA LYS A 58 -13.39 6.64 -10.44
C LYS A 58 -12.45 5.48 -10.17
N GLY A 59 -12.60 4.80 -9.03
CA GLY A 59 -11.71 3.71 -8.61
C GLY A 59 -10.46 4.18 -7.88
N SER A 60 -9.46 3.30 -7.77
CA SER A 60 -8.24 3.55 -7.01
C SER A 60 -7.01 3.00 -7.72
N CYS A 61 -5.86 3.64 -7.47
CA CYS A 61 -4.54 3.26 -7.96
C CYS A 61 -3.60 3.11 -6.76
N PHE A 62 -3.22 1.88 -6.43
CA PHE A 62 -2.26 1.57 -5.39
C PHE A 62 -0.84 1.50 -5.95
N TRP A 63 0.13 2.01 -5.21
CA TRP A 63 1.53 2.05 -5.64
C TRP A 63 2.48 1.73 -4.50
N VAL A 64 3.67 1.25 -4.88
CA VAL A 64 4.80 1.02 -3.98
C VAL A 64 6.06 1.61 -4.61
N GLU A 65 6.90 2.20 -3.78
CA GLU A 65 8.25 2.64 -4.11
C GLU A 65 9.21 1.83 -3.24
N LEU A 66 10.26 1.28 -3.84
CA LEU A 66 11.30 0.54 -3.12
C LEU A 66 12.66 1.15 -3.45
N PRO A 67 13.62 1.16 -2.50
CA PRO A 67 14.98 1.56 -2.79
C PRO A 67 15.56 0.70 -3.91
N SER A 68 16.04 1.35 -4.98
CA SER A 68 16.75 0.64 -6.04
C SER A 68 18.13 0.22 -5.54
N ARG A 69 18.46 -1.07 -5.67
CA ARG A 69 19.84 -1.55 -5.49
C ARG A 69 20.68 -1.16 -6.69
N HIS A 70 20.93 0.13 -6.88
CA HIS A 70 21.96 0.61 -7.79
C HIS A 70 23.10 1.20 -6.98
N ASN A 71 23.90 0.31 -6.36
CA ASN A 71 25.26 0.57 -5.91
C ASN A 71 25.87 -0.74 -5.40
N LEU A 72 26.24 -1.61 -6.32
CA LEU A 72 27.45 -2.41 -6.13
C LEU A 72 28.55 -1.60 -6.81
N GLN A 73 29.15 -0.65 -6.06
CA GLN A 73 30.45 -0.13 -6.49
C GLN A 73 31.40 -1.32 -6.48
N PRO A 74 32.09 -1.66 -7.58
CA PRO A 74 33.18 -2.61 -7.52
C PRO A 74 34.18 -2.04 -6.53
N GLU A 75 34.41 -2.79 -5.46
CA GLU A 75 35.39 -2.46 -4.44
C GLU A 75 36.71 -2.17 -5.14
N ARG A 76 37.26 -0.97 -4.90
CA ARG A 76 38.60 -0.60 -5.36
C ARG A 76 39.58 -1.61 -4.76
N TYR A 77 40.02 -2.59 -5.54
CA TYR A 77 41.23 -3.33 -5.20
C TYR A 77 42.42 -2.41 -5.51
N SER A 78 43.28 -2.25 -4.51
CA SER A 78 44.47 -1.39 -4.53
C SER A 78 45.56 -1.97 -5.43
#